data_AF-A0A932ZM55-F1
#
_entry.id   AF-A0A932ZM55-F1
#
_cell.length_a   1.000
_cell.length_b   1.000
_cell.length_c   1.000
_cell.angle_alpha   90.00
_cell.angle_beta   90.00
_cell.angle_gamma   90.00
#
_symmetry.space_group_name_H-M   'P 1'
#
loop_
_entity.id
_entity.type
_entity.pdbx_description
1 polymer ?
#
loop_
_entity_poly.entity_id
_entity_poly.type
_entity_poly.pdbx_seq_one_letter_code
_entity_poly.pdbx_strand_id
1 'polypeptide(L)'
;SGARPNNMAVAVARGIEIQIPAAELFDLVEEKRRIEKEIEKARLDVGRFESKLADKNFVERAPKEIVEKEKLRLTEYKEKLAKLETALLSLRGP
;
A
#
# COMPACT_ATOMS: atom_id res chain seq x y z
N SER A 1 -6.15 40.59 -16.71
CA SER A 1 -6.76 39.70 -15.72
C SER A 1 -6.90 38.31 -16.29
N GLY A 2 -5.99 37.40 -15.97
CA GLY A 2 -6.11 35.99 -16.36
C GLY A 2 -7.10 35.32 -15.41
N ALA A 3 -8.27 34.95 -15.91
CA ALA A 3 -9.25 34.21 -15.12
C ALA A 3 -8.60 32.87 -14.71
N ARG A 4 -8.53 32.62 -13.40
CA ARG A 4 -8.16 31.30 -12.89
C ARG A 4 -9.20 30.31 -13.40
N PRO A 5 -8.82 29.23 -14.11
CA PRO A 5 -9.77 28.18 -14.43
C PRO A 5 -10.41 27.66 -13.13
N ASN A 6 -11.74 27.56 -13.11
CA ASN A 6 -12.56 27.22 -11.93
C ASN A 6 -12.26 25.84 -11.28
N ASN A 7 -11.27 25.09 -11.77
CA ASN A 7 -10.99 23.72 -11.38
C ASN A 7 -9.53 23.49 -10.95
N MET A 8 -8.89 24.49 -10.34
CA MET A 8 -7.54 24.36 -9.77
C MET A 8 -7.58 24.52 -8.25
N ALA A 9 -6.88 23.62 -7.56
CA ALA A 9 -6.52 23.80 -6.17
C ALA A 9 -5.23 24.62 -6.08
N VAL A 10 -5.17 25.51 -5.09
CA VAL A 10 -4.00 26.34 -4.82
C VAL A 10 -3.42 25.94 -3.48
N ALA A 11 -2.16 25.51 -3.46
CA ALA A 11 -1.38 25.27 -2.25
C ALA A 11 -0.24 26.30 -2.16
N VAL A 12 -0.04 26.88 -0.99
CA VAL A 12 1.08 27.83 -0.76
C VAL A 12 2.08 27.17 0.19
N ALA A 13 3.30 26.95 -0.29
CA ALA A 13 4.39 26.42 0.51
C ALA A 13 5.61 27.32 0.37
N ARG A 14 6.14 27.85 1.49
CA ARG A 14 7.34 28.70 1.52
C ARG A 14 7.30 29.90 0.55
N GLY A 15 6.13 30.49 0.34
CA GLY A 15 5.93 31.62 -0.57
C GLY A 15 5.83 31.25 -2.06
N ILE A 16 5.87 29.96 -2.40
CA ILE A 16 5.59 29.45 -3.75
C ILE A 16 4.12 29.05 -3.83
N GLU A 17 3.43 29.56 -4.84
CA GLU A 17 2.06 29.14 -5.19
C GLU A 17 2.15 27.95 -6.14
N ILE A 18 1.60 26.81 -5.73
CA ILE A 18 1.47 25.61 -6.56
C ILE A 18 0.01 25.50 -6.98
N GLN A 19 -0.22 25.45 -8.29
CA GLN A 19 -1.54 25.26 -8.88
C GLN A 19 -1.63 23.83 -9.39
N ILE A 20 -2.53 23.05 -8.79
CA ILE A 20 -2.76 21.64 -9.16
C ILE A 20 -4.19 21.53 -9.70
N PRO A 21 -4.40 20.91 -10.88
CA PRO A 21 -5.74 20.60 -11.35
C PRO A 21 -6.51 19.76 -10.32
N ALA A 22 -7.73 20.15 -9.98
CA ALA A 22 -8.53 19.45 -8.97
C ALA A 22 -8.84 17.99 -9.38
N ALA A 23 -8.87 17.70 -10.68
CA ALA A 23 -9.00 16.33 -11.20
C ALA A 23 -7.82 15.43 -10.78
N GLU A 24 -6.58 15.92 -10.84
CA GLU A 24 -5.40 15.16 -10.42
C GLU A 24 -5.40 14.89 -8.90
N LEU A 25 -5.93 15.82 -8.10
CA LEU A 25 -6.10 15.62 -6.66
C LEU A 25 -7.13 14.53 -6.33
N PHE A 26 -8.22 14.45 -7.12
CA PHE A 26 -9.22 13.41 -6.94
C PHE A 26 -8.62 12.02 -7.22
N ASP A 27 -7.88 11.89 -8.32
CA ASP A 27 -7.19 10.64 -8.68
C ASP A 27 -6.20 10.18 -7.58
N LEU A 28 -5.45 11.11 -6.97
CA LEU A 28 -4.55 10.80 -5.87
C LEU A 28 -5.27 10.30 -4.61
N VAL A 29 -6.45 10.84 -4.30
CA VAL A 29 -7.26 10.40 -3.16
C VAL A 29 -7.82 8.99 -3.40
N GLU A 30 -8.30 8.71 -4.61
CA GLU A 30 -8.78 7.37 -4.96
C GLU A 30 -7.66 6.35 -4.97
N GLU A 31 -6.50 6.70 -5.55
CA GLU A 31 -5.33 5.83 -5.59
C GLU A 31 -4.80 5.52 -4.18
N LYS A 32 -4.73 6.53 -3.31
CA LYS A 32 -4.39 6.34 -1.90
C LYS A 32 -5.34 5.34 -1.24
N ARG A 33 -6.65 5.51 -1.43
CA ARG A 33 -7.67 4.61 -0.87
C ARG A 33 -7.53 3.19 -1.42
N ARG A 34 -7.20 3.02 -2.71
CA ARG A 34 -6.95 1.70 -3.32
C ARG A 34 -5.75 1.03 -2.66
N ILE A 35 -4.62 1.73 -2.54
CA ILE A 35 -3.41 1.20 -1.92
C ILE A 35 -3.64 0.85 -0.45
N GLU A 36 -4.32 1.70 0.32
CA GLU A 36 -4.64 1.42 1.73
C GLU A 36 -5.47 0.12 1.88
N LYS A 37 -6.45 -0.10 1.00
CA LYS A 37 -7.21 -1.37 0.97
C LYS A 37 -6.35 -2.57 0.59
N GLU A 38 -5.39 -2.41 -0.33
CA GLU A 38 -4.47 -3.49 -0.71
C GLU A 38 -3.49 -3.83 0.41
N ILE A 39 -3.01 -2.83 1.16
CA ILE A 39 -2.20 -2.99 2.37
C ILE A 39 -2.96 -3.79 3.42
N GLU A 40 -4.22 -3.43 3.69
CA GLU A 40 -5.05 -4.12 4.67
C GLU A 40 -5.19 -5.62 4.32
N LYS A 41 -5.51 -5.92 3.06
CA LYS A 41 -5.59 -7.30 2.56
C LYS A 41 -4.26 -8.03 2.68
N ALA A 42 -3.17 -7.42 2.25
CA ALA A 42 -1.84 -8.02 2.32
C ALA A 42 -1.41 -8.31 3.77
N ARG A 43 -1.71 -7.40 4.71
CA ARG A 43 -1.45 -7.62 6.15
C ARG A 43 -2.24 -8.79 6.71
N LEU A 44 -3.52 -8.92 6.35
CA LEU A 44 -4.34 -10.06 6.76
C LEU A 44 -3.77 -11.39 6.24
N ASP A 45 -3.34 -11.43 4.98
CA ASP A 45 -2.75 -12.63 4.39
C ASP A 45 -1.40 -12.97 5.04
N VAL A 46 -0.51 -11.99 5.25
CA VAL A 46 0.73 -12.16 6.02
C VAL A 46 0.44 -12.76 7.39
N GLY A 47 -0.49 -12.17 8.15
CA GLY A 47 -0.84 -12.66 9.49
C GLY A 47 -1.39 -14.09 9.49
N ARG A 48 -2.14 -14.48 8.45
CA ARG A 48 -2.61 -15.86 8.28
C ARG A 48 -1.46 -16.84 8.04
N PHE A 49 -0.52 -16.50 7.17
CA PHE A 49 0.65 -17.34 6.91
C PHE A 49 1.56 -17.44 8.14
N GLU A 50 1.81 -16.32 8.84
CA GLU A 50 2.59 -16.32 10.08
C GLU A 50 1.95 -17.18 11.16
N SER A 51 0.63 -17.06 11.36
CA SER A 51 -0.10 -17.88 12.34
C SER A 51 -0.02 -19.36 11.99
N LYS A 52 -0.18 -19.71 10.71
CA LYS A 52 -0.10 -21.10 10.23
C LYS A 52 1.30 -21.68 10.39
N LEU A 53 2.35 -20.90 10.10
CA LEU A 53 3.75 -21.31 10.22
C LEU A 53 4.26 -21.30 11.68
N ALA A 54 3.59 -20.58 12.59
CA ALA A 54 3.86 -20.64 14.02
C ALA A 54 3.21 -21.86 14.71
N ASP A 55 2.19 -22.46 14.09
CA ASP A 55 1.55 -23.68 14.59
C ASP A 55 2.47 -24.90 14.42
N LYS A 56 3.02 -25.37 15.54
CA LYS A 56 3.88 -26.55 15.58
C LYS A 56 3.22 -27.80 15.02
N ASN A 57 1.91 -27.99 15.25
CA ASN A 57 1.20 -29.15 14.71
C ASN A 57 1.19 -29.13 13.17
N PHE A 58 1.02 -27.95 12.57
CA PHE A 58 1.10 -27.80 11.13
C PHE A 58 2.52 -28.07 10.63
N VAL A 59 3.53 -27.43 11.23
CA VAL A 59 4.94 -27.55 10.79
C VAL A 59 5.47 -28.97 10.92
N GLU A 60 5.10 -29.70 11.97
CA GLU A 60 5.58 -31.06 12.22
C GLU A 60 4.84 -32.12 11.39
N ARG A 61 3.55 -31.91 11.09
CA ARG A 61 2.70 -32.92 10.43
C ARG A 61 2.53 -32.71 8.94
N ALA A 62 2.68 -31.48 8.44
CA ALA A 62 2.54 -31.21 7.01
C ALA A 62 3.76 -31.71 6.22
N PRO A 63 3.58 -32.13 4.96
CA PRO A 63 4.71 -32.42 4.08
C PRO A 63 5.65 -31.22 3.96
N LYS A 64 6.97 -31.47 3.93
CA LYS A 64 7.99 -30.40 3.87
C LYS A 64 7.75 -29.43 2.71
N GLU A 65 7.38 -29.94 1.54
CA GLU A 65 7.05 -29.12 0.35
C GLU A 65 5.91 -28.13 0.60
N ILE A 66 4.92 -28.49 1.43
CA ILE A 66 3.81 -27.61 1.77
C ILE A 66 4.28 -26.52 2.73
N VAL A 67 5.08 -26.87 3.74
CA VAL A 67 5.65 -25.90 4.69
C VAL A 67 6.54 -24.90 3.95
N GLU A 68 7.42 -25.35 3.06
CA GLU A 68 8.28 -24.47 2.27
C GLU A 68 7.48 -23.58 1.30
N LYS A 69 6.42 -24.11 0.69
CA LYS A 69 5.51 -23.30 -0.14
C LYS A 69 4.81 -22.19 0.66
N GLU A 70 4.38 -22.47 1.89
CA GLU A 70 3.78 -21.44 2.76
C GLU A 70 4.82 -20.39 3.20
N LYS A 71 6.07 -20.78 3.47
CA LYS A 71 7.17 -19.85 3.76
C LYS A 71 7.49 -18.94 2.57
N LEU A 72 7.50 -19.50 1.36
CA LEU A 72 7.73 -18.74 0.14
C LEU A 72 6.61 -17.71 -0.05
N ARG A 73 5.35 -18.13 0.09
CA ARG A 73 4.19 -17.22 0.04
C ARG A 73 4.27 -16.13 1.09
N LEU A 74 4.66 -16.47 2.32
CA LEU A 74 4.84 -15.45 3.37
C LEU A 74 5.86 -14.39 2.93
N THR A 75 6.98 -14.80 2.35
CA THR A 75 8.02 -13.88 1.85
C THR A 75 7.48 -12.99 0.73
N GLU A 76 6.82 -13.57 -0.27
CA GLU A 76 6.23 -12.81 -1.40
C GLU A 76 5.20 -11.77 -0.92
N TYR A 77 4.36 -12.14 0.04
CA TYR A 77 3.35 -11.23 0.58
C TYR A 77 3.95 -10.14 1.47
N LYS A 78 5.03 -10.43 2.20
CA LYS A 78 5.80 -9.41 2.94
C LYS A 78 6.45 -8.41 2.00
N GLU A 79 7.06 -8.87 0.90
CA GLU A 79 7.63 -7.99 -0.11
C GLU A 79 6.56 -7.12 -0.79
N LYS A 80 5.41 -7.73 -1.12
CA LYS A 80 4.26 -6.98 -1.68
C LYS A 80 3.78 -5.91 -0.71
N LEU A 81 3.63 -6.25 0.56
CA LEU A 81 3.23 -5.31 1.61
C LEU A 81 4.21 -4.14 1.70
N ALA A 82 5.52 -4.42 1.77
CA ALA A 82 6.55 -3.39 1.83
C ALA A 82 6.52 -2.43 0.62
N LYS A 83 6.30 -2.98 -0.59
CA LYS A 83 6.16 -2.17 -1.81
C LYS A 83 4.92 -1.27 -1.77
N LEU A 84 3.79 -1.78 -1.28
CA LEU A 84 2.56 -1.00 -1.13
C LEU A 84 2.71 0.10 -0.07
N GLU A 85 3.34 -0.20 1.07
CA GLU A 85 3.62 0.79 2.11
C GLU A 85 4.56 1.89 1.60
N THR A 86 5.59 1.52 0.82
CA THR A 86 6.47 2.48 0.16
C THR A 86 5.71 3.36 -0.84
N ALA A 87 4.85 2.76 -1.67
CA ALA A 87 4.03 3.51 -2.62
C ALA A 87 3.09 4.50 -1.89
N LEU A 88 2.48 4.07 -0.78
CA LEU A 88 1.62 4.94 0.04
C LEU A 88 2.39 6.11 0.65
N LEU A 89 3.64 5.89 1.09
CA LEU A 89 4.50 6.96 1.60
C LEU A 89 4.83 7.99 0.52
N SER A 90 5.17 7.54 -0.69
CA SER A 90 5.44 8.43 -1.83
C SER A 90 4.25 9.34 -2.19
N LEU A 91 3.01 8.88 -1.97
CA LEU A 91 1.81 9.69 -2.20
C LEU A 91 1.53 10.71 -1.08
N ARG A 92 2.15 10.57 0.10
CA ARG A 92 1.97 11.52 1.21
C ARG A 92 2.91 12.73 1.12
N GLY A 93 3.86 12.72 0.19
CA GLY A 93 4.92 13.71 0.08
C GLY A 93 5.99 13.57 1.18
N PRO A 94 7.18 14.15 1.00
CA PRO A 94 8.21 14.22 2.03
C PRO A 94 7.83 15.15 3.20
#